data_AF-A0A969MNL2-F1
#
_entry.id   AF-A0A969MNL2-F1
#
_cell.length_a   1.000
_cell.length_b   1.000
_cell.length_c   1.000
_cell.angle_alpha   90.00
_cell.angle_beta   90.00
_cell.angle_gamma   90.00
#
_symmetry.space_group_name_H-M   'P 1'
#
loop_
_entity.id
_entity.type
_entity.pdbx_description
1 polymer ?
#
loop_
_entity_poly.entity_id
_entity_poly.type
_entity_poly.pdbx_seq_one_letter_code
_entity_poly.pdbx_strand_id
1 'polypeptide(L)'
;MDLFTPITPIEKQHKYFVYMTESGTCQPEIEVLQNWADGFIDRNGKFVKEFQTNFNSNFWELYLFACFKELGSKVDTSHETPDFLVSSQYGDFVAEAAIASHPEGFRPEWEKMTLVILKNLVKKKY
;
A
#
# COMPACT_ATOMS: atom_id res chain seq x y z
N MET A 1 12.62 -0.73 -3.93
CA MET A 1 12.17 -1.72 -2.93
C MET A 1 11.24 -2.71 -3.63
N ASP A 2 11.30 -4.00 -3.31
CA ASP A 2 10.38 -5.01 -3.86
C ASP A 2 9.19 -5.22 -2.90
N LEU A 3 8.01 -4.74 -3.30
CA LEU A 3 6.78 -4.85 -2.51
C LEU A 3 5.99 -6.14 -2.80
N PHE A 4 6.16 -6.71 -3.99
CA PHE A 4 5.20 -7.66 -4.57
C PHE A 4 5.69 -9.10 -4.58
N THR A 5 6.98 -9.36 -4.37
CA THR A 5 7.45 -10.72 -4.05
C THR A 5 6.93 -11.13 -2.68
N PRO A 6 6.10 -12.19 -2.56
CA PRO A 6 5.56 -12.61 -1.26
C PRO A 6 6.66 -13.06 -0.30
N ILE A 7 6.72 -12.44 0.89
CA ILE A 7 7.64 -12.82 1.99
C ILE A 7 6.91 -13.34 3.23
N THR A 8 5.58 -13.33 3.20
CA THR A 8 4.71 -13.84 4.26
C THR A 8 3.85 -15.00 3.78
N PRO A 9 3.46 -15.94 4.66
CA PRO A 9 2.50 -16.99 4.31
C PRO A 9 1.18 -16.41 3.82
N ILE A 10 0.54 -17.05 2.83
CA ILE A 10 -0.70 -16.57 2.18
C ILE A 10 -1.83 -16.32 3.17
N GLU A 11 -1.90 -17.08 4.27
CA GLU A 11 -2.92 -16.95 5.31
C GLU A 11 -2.77 -15.68 6.14
N LYS A 12 -1.57 -15.09 6.15
CA LYS A 12 -1.27 -13.82 6.81
C LYS A 12 -1.35 -12.62 5.86
N GLN A 13 -1.40 -12.87 4.56
CA GLN A 13 -1.47 -11.81 3.56
C GLN A 13 -2.86 -11.17 3.56
N HIS A 14 -2.87 -9.87 3.34
CA HIS A 14 -4.09 -9.11 3.17
C HIS A 14 -4.77 -9.49 1.85
N LYS A 15 -6.11 -9.55 1.84
CA LYS A 15 -6.86 -10.00 0.66
C LYS A 15 -6.63 -9.15 -0.59
N TYR A 16 -6.39 -7.84 -0.42
CA TYR A 16 -5.99 -6.96 -1.54
C TYR A 16 -4.61 -7.27 -2.09
N PHE A 17 -3.64 -7.60 -1.22
CA PHE A 17 -2.31 -7.99 -1.68
C PHE A 17 -2.38 -9.27 -2.50
N VAL A 18 -3.12 -10.28 -2.02
CA VAL A 18 -3.34 -11.55 -2.73
C VAL A 18 -3.98 -11.31 -4.10
N TYR A 19 -5.04 -10.50 -4.15
CA TYR A 19 -5.70 -10.18 -5.41
C TYR A 19 -4.78 -9.45 -6.39
N MET A 20 -4.03 -8.46 -5.90
CA MET A 20 -3.16 -7.64 -6.74
C MET A 20 -2.02 -8.47 -7.34
N THR A 21 -1.48 -9.42 -6.57
CA THR A 21 -0.39 -10.31 -7.00
C THR A 21 -0.87 -11.55 -7.76
N GLU A 22 -2.19 -11.74 -7.92
CA GLU A 22 -2.74 -12.78 -8.77
C GLU A 22 -2.32 -12.53 -10.24
N SER A 23 -1.79 -13.57 -10.89
CA SER A 23 -1.19 -13.44 -12.22
C SER A 23 -2.16 -12.90 -13.26
N GLY A 24 -1.77 -11.78 -13.89
CA GLY A 24 -2.55 -11.15 -14.96
C GLY A 24 -3.75 -10.31 -14.49
N THR A 25 -3.85 -10.04 -13.18
CA THR A 25 -4.99 -9.30 -12.61
C THR A 25 -4.74 -7.80 -12.52
N CYS A 26 -3.59 -7.36 -12.01
CA CYS A 26 -3.32 -5.95 -11.67
C CYS A 26 -1.94 -5.44 -12.11
N GLN A 27 -1.44 -5.90 -13.26
CA GLN A 27 -0.10 -5.53 -13.73
C GLN A 27 0.10 -4.00 -13.86
N PRO A 28 -0.83 -3.23 -14.46
CA PRO A 28 -0.69 -1.77 -14.54
C PRO A 28 -0.68 -1.09 -13.16
N GLU A 29 -1.50 -1.56 -12.21
CA GLU A 29 -1.56 -1.01 -10.86
C GLU A 29 -0.28 -1.30 -10.07
N ILE A 30 0.30 -2.50 -10.25
CA ILE A 30 1.61 -2.85 -9.68
C ILE A 30 2.69 -1.88 -10.17
N GLU A 31 2.72 -1.57 -11.46
CA GLU A 31 3.70 -0.64 -12.04
C GLU A 31 3.55 0.77 -11.45
N VAL A 32 2.32 1.25 -11.26
CA VAL A 32 2.06 2.54 -10.58
C VAL A 32 2.59 2.53 -9.14
N LEU A 33 2.33 1.46 -8.39
CA LEU A 33 2.80 1.36 -7.01
C LEU A 33 4.32 1.20 -6.90
N GLN A 34 4.96 0.53 -7.85
CA GLN A 34 6.42 0.49 -7.96
C GLN A 34 7.00 1.88 -8.22
N ASN A 35 6.35 2.69 -9.06
CA ASN A 35 6.75 4.08 -9.28
C ASN A 35 6.56 4.95 -8.03
N TRP A 36 5.49 4.73 -7.26
CA TRP A 36 5.30 5.41 -5.97
C TRP A 36 6.37 5.04 -4.94
N ALA A 37 6.83 3.78 -4.96
CA ALA A 37 7.89 3.29 -4.08
C ALA A 37 9.30 3.76 -4.47
N ASP A 38 9.46 4.43 -5.62
CA ASP A 38 10.76 4.95 -6.04
C ASP A 38 11.25 6.08 -5.12
N GLY A 39 12.35 5.81 -4.42
CA GLY A 39 12.90 6.68 -3.38
C GLY A 39 12.31 6.47 -1.98
N PHE A 40 11.31 5.59 -1.83
CA PHE A 40 10.79 5.22 -0.52
C PHE A 40 11.78 4.30 0.20
N ILE A 41 12.13 4.62 1.45
CA ILE A 41 13.09 3.88 2.26
C ILE A 41 12.36 3.08 3.33
N ASP A 42 12.49 1.74 3.28
CA ASP A 42 12.06 0.84 4.35
C ASP A 42 13.06 0.90 5.52
N ARG A 43 12.90 1.91 6.36
CA ARG A 43 13.86 2.32 7.41
C ARG A 43 14.23 1.18 8.37
N ASN A 44 13.25 0.36 8.74
CA ASN A 44 13.40 -0.70 9.73
C ASN A 44 13.23 -2.12 9.15
N GLY A 45 13.10 -2.24 7.82
CA GLY A 45 12.91 -3.51 7.13
C GLY A 45 11.54 -4.18 7.37
N LYS A 46 10.55 -3.43 7.86
CA LYS A 46 9.21 -3.96 8.14
C LYS A 46 8.18 -3.55 7.08
N PHE A 47 8.43 -2.47 6.33
CA PHE A 47 7.43 -1.92 5.42
C PHE A 47 6.96 -2.94 4.39
N VAL A 48 7.88 -3.70 3.77
CA VAL A 48 7.49 -4.74 2.78
C VAL A 48 6.56 -5.77 3.41
N LYS A 49 6.88 -6.23 4.62
CA LYS A 49 6.07 -7.21 5.34
C LYS A 49 4.70 -6.63 5.71
N GLU A 50 4.68 -5.40 6.21
CA GLU A 50 3.46 -4.72 6.63
C GLU A 50 2.57 -4.33 5.46
N PHE A 51 3.14 -3.99 4.30
CA PHE A 51 2.41 -3.83 3.05
C PHE A 51 1.67 -5.12 2.65
N GLN A 52 2.29 -6.28 2.88
CA GLN A 52 1.66 -7.58 2.59
C GLN A 52 0.59 -7.98 3.61
N THR A 53 0.72 -7.62 4.89
CA THR A 53 -0.19 -8.08 5.96
C THR A 53 -1.19 -7.04 6.44
N ASN A 54 -0.87 -5.74 6.33
CA ASN A 54 -1.65 -4.58 6.75
C ASN A 54 -1.75 -3.56 5.60
N PHE A 55 -2.29 -4.02 4.48
CA PHE A 55 -2.22 -3.35 3.17
C PHE A 55 -2.73 -1.90 3.20
N ASN A 56 -3.92 -1.63 3.74
CA ASN A 56 -4.55 -0.31 3.60
C ASN A 56 -3.74 0.83 4.22
N SER A 57 -3.16 0.61 5.41
CA SER A 57 -2.37 1.63 6.10
C SER A 57 -1.08 1.92 5.36
N ASN A 58 -0.38 0.87 4.93
CA ASN A 58 0.88 0.99 4.20
C ASN A 58 0.68 1.52 2.77
N PHE A 59 -0.44 1.20 2.14
CA PHE A 59 -0.83 1.80 0.87
C PHE A 59 -1.03 3.31 1.00
N TRP A 60 -1.68 3.76 2.08
CA TRP A 60 -1.89 5.19 2.35
C TRP A 60 -0.58 5.92 2.58
N GLU A 61 0.33 5.33 3.37
CA GLU A 61 1.67 5.86 3.59
C GLU A 61 2.46 5.97 2.26
N LEU A 62 2.46 4.91 1.44
CA LEU A 62 3.11 4.91 0.13
C LEU A 62 2.55 5.99 -0.81
N TYR A 63 1.22 6.14 -0.82
CA TYR A 63 0.55 7.16 -1.60
C TYR A 63 0.94 8.58 -1.15
N LEU A 64 0.96 8.86 0.16
CA LEU A 64 1.37 10.15 0.69
C LEU A 64 2.80 10.51 0.31
N PHE A 65 3.73 9.54 0.40
CA PHE A 65 5.10 9.74 -0.06
C PHE A 65 5.16 10.15 -1.54
N ALA A 66 4.43 9.43 -2.40
CA ALA A 66 4.35 9.76 -3.82
C ALA A 66 3.73 11.15 -4.05
N CYS A 67 2.70 11.52 -3.30
CA CYS A 67 2.10 12.86 -3.38
C CYS A 67 3.08 13.95 -2.98
N PHE A 68 3.85 13.79 -1.90
CA PHE A 68 4.84 14.79 -1.49
C PHE A 68 5.92 14.96 -2.55
N LYS A 69 6.40 13.86 -3.14
CA LYS A 69 7.37 13.87 -4.24
C LYS A 69 6.80 14.59 -5.48
N GLU A 70 5.57 14.28 -5.87
CA GLU A 70 4.90 14.90 -7.03
C GLU A 70 4.67 16.40 -6.84
N LEU A 71 4.41 16.83 -5.60
CA LEU A 71 4.29 18.25 -5.23
C LEU A 71 5.65 18.98 -5.14
N GLY A 72 6.76 18.31 -5.46
CA GLY A 72 8.12 18.86 -5.40
C GLY A 72 8.67 19.02 -3.99
N SER A 73 8.04 18.38 -2.99
CA SER A 73 8.55 18.38 -1.61
C SER A 73 9.64 17.33 -1.44
N LYS A 74 10.52 17.55 -0.46
CA LYS A 74 11.51 16.55 -0.02
C LYS A 74 11.01 15.89 1.25
N VAL A 75 11.11 14.57 1.30
CA VAL A 75 10.79 13.78 2.49
C VAL A 75 12.10 13.34 3.13
N ASP A 76 12.31 13.72 4.39
CA ASP A 76 13.42 13.22 5.20
C ASP A 76 13.02 11.90 5.87
N THR A 77 13.78 10.85 5.59
CA THR A 77 13.58 9.49 6.07
C THR A 77 14.68 9.07 7.06
N SER A 78 15.45 10.01 7.61
CA SER A 78 16.54 9.73 8.56
C SER A 78 16.06 9.28 9.94
N HIS A 79 14.79 9.51 10.25
CA HIS A 79 14.14 9.14 11.51
C HIS A 79 13.05 8.09 11.30
N GLU A 80 12.86 7.17 12.23
CA GLU A 80 11.77 6.18 12.16
C GLU A 80 10.40 6.79 12.41
N THR A 81 10.32 7.83 13.25
CA THR A 81 9.10 8.58 13.56
C THR A 81 9.42 10.07 13.61
N PRO A 82 8.49 10.96 13.25
CA PRO A 82 7.13 10.72 12.71
C PRO A 82 7.14 10.08 11.31
N ASP A 83 5.98 9.69 10.77
CA ASP A 83 5.93 9.00 9.46
C ASP A 83 6.64 9.80 8.37
N PHE A 84 6.38 11.12 8.31
CA PHE A 84 7.01 12.02 7.34
C PHE A 84 7.48 13.34 7.95
N LEU A 85 8.75 13.66 7.70
CA LEU A 85 9.32 14.99 7.83
C LEU A 85 9.41 15.59 6.43
N VAL A 86 8.61 16.62 6.14
CA VAL A 86 8.43 17.13 4.78
C VAL A 86 8.92 18.57 4.68
N SER A 87 9.84 18.81 3.74
CA SER A 87 10.26 20.16 3.33
C SER A 87 9.63 20.54 2.01
N SER A 88 8.77 21.56 2.04
CA SER A 88 8.11 22.11 0.86
C SER A 88 8.59 23.54 0.56
N GLN A 89 8.27 24.04 -0.62
CA GLN A 89 8.53 25.45 -0.97
C GLN A 89 7.77 26.46 -0.08
N TYR A 90 6.75 26.02 0.67
CA TYR A 90 5.94 26.84 1.55
C TYR A 90 6.31 26.72 3.03
N GLY A 91 7.31 25.89 3.35
CA GLY A 91 7.76 25.62 4.71
C GLY A 91 7.81 24.13 5.02
N ASP A 92 8.43 23.83 6.16
CA ASP A 92 8.60 22.47 6.68
C ASP A 92 7.41 22.09 7.57
N PHE A 93 7.01 20.82 7.49
CA PHE A 93 5.95 20.28 8.33
C PHE A 93 6.16 18.79 8.63
N VAL A 94 5.45 18.32 9.64
CA VAL A 94 5.35 16.91 10.01
C VAL A 94 4.00 16.38 9.53
N ALA A 95 3.98 15.19 8.94
CA ALA A 95 2.75 14.47 8.61
C ALA A 95 2.77 13.06 9.19
N GLU A 96 1.65 12.70 9.85
CA GLU A 96 1.40 11.35 10.37
C GLU A 96 0.26 10.72 9.54
N ALA A 97 0.49 9.50 9.06
CA ALA A 97 -0.41 8.78 8.16
C ALA A 97 -1.39 7.90 8.94
N ALA A 98 -2.60 8.41 9.16
CA ALA A 98 -3.67 7.65 9.80
C ALA A 98 -4.83 7.35 8.83
N ILE A 99 -5.37 6.14 8.90
CA ILE A 99 -6.59 5.74 8.20
C ILE A 99 -7.71 5.37 9.19
N ALA A 100 -8.96 5.59 8.78
CA ALA A 100 -10.12 5.05 9.49
C ALA A 100 -10.45 3.66 8.93
N SER A 101 -9.88 2.61 9.53
CA SER A 101 -10.13 1.22 9.16
C SER A 101 -11.53 0.74 9.56
N HIS A 102 -11.95 -0.38 8.98
CA HIS A 102 -13.21 -1.04 9.33
C HIS A 102 -13.24 -1.39 10.81
N PRO A 103 -14.34 -1.10 11.52
CA PRO A 103 -14.46 -1.46 12.92
C PRO A 103 -14.39 -2.98 13.12
N GLU A 104 -13.81 -3.41 14.22
CA GLU A 104 -13.75 -4.83 14.58
C GLU A 104 -15.18 -5.41 14.68
N GLY A 105 -15.40 -6.58 14.06
CA GLY A 105 -16.70 -7.23 13.98
C GLY A 105 -17.65 -6.70 12.89
N PHE A 106 -17.24 -5.70 12.11
CA PHE A 106 -17.99 -5.21 10.96
C PHE A 106 -17.41 -5.69 9.64
N ARG A 107 -18.26 -5.73 8.61
CA ARG A 107 -17.88 -6.19 7.28
C ARG A 107 -16.78 -5.29 6.70
N PRO A 108 -15.60 -5.84 6.38
CA PRO A 108 -14.58 -5.08 5.69
C PRO A 108 -14.92 -4.89 4.21
N GLU A 109 -14.42 -3.81 3.64
CA GLU A 109 -14.55 -3.45 2.23
C GLU A 109 -13.97 -4.49 1.26
N TRP A 110 -12.88 -5.18 1.62
CA TRP A 110 -12.30 -6.24 0.79
C TRP A 110 -13.20 -7.48 0.63
N GLU A 111 -14.26 -7.65 1.43
CA GLU A 111 -15.25 -8.72 1.19
C GLU A 111 -16.19 -8.44 0.02
N LYS A 112 -16.28 -7.19 -0.45
CA LYS A 112 -17.02 -6.88 -1.68
C LYS A 112 -16.28 -7.45 -2.89
N MET A 113 -14.95 -7.46 -2.85
CA MET A 113 -14.11 -8.00 -3.91
C MET A 113 -14.27 -9.50 -4.11
N THR A 114 -14.37 -10.30 -3.04
CA THR A 114 -14.60 -11.75 -3.16
C THR A 114 -15.83 -12.06 -4.00
N LEU A 115 -16.90 -11.29 -3.83
CA LEU A 115 -18.14 -11.45 -4.59
C LEU A 115 -18.00 -11.03 -6.07
N VAL A 116 -17.18 -10.02 -6.36
CA VAL A 116 -16.90 -9.57 -7.73
C VAL A 116 -16.00 -10.56 -8.46
N ILE A 117 -14.94 -11.03 -7.80
CA ILE A 117 -14.01 -12.05 -8.33
C ILE A 117 -14.77 -13.34 -8.64
N LEU A 118 -15.58 -13.84 -7.70
CA LEU A 118 -16.41 -15.04 -7.93
C LEU A 118 -17.34 -14.86 -9.14
N LYS A 119 -17.96 -13.69 -9.30
CA LYS A 119 -18.82 -13.39 -10.47
C LYS A 119 -18.01 -13.37 -11.78
N ASN A 120 -16.79 -12.85 -11.77
CA ASN A 120 -15.95 -12.75 -12.96
C ASN A 120 -15.33 -14.11 -13.34
N LEU A 121 -14.96 -14.95 -12.37
CA LEU A 121 -14.50 -16.32 -12.59
C LEU A 121 -15.61 -17.21 -13.17
N VAL A 122 -16.86 -17.04 -12.71
CA VAL A 122 -18.02 -17.75 -13.28
C VAL A 122 -18.29 -17.30 -14.73
N LYS A 123 -18.10 -16.02 -15.05
CA LYS A 123 -18.27 -15.49 -16.41
C LYS A 123 -17.18 -15.90 -17.40
N LYS A 124 -15.94 -16.15 -16.96
CA LYS A 124 -14.85 -16.64 -17.83
C LYS A 124 -14.97 -18.13 -18.20
N LYS A 125 -15.90 -18.86 -17.60
CA LYS A 125 -16.06 -20.32 -17.79
C LYS A 125 -17.10 -20.71 -18.85
N TYR A 126 -17.68 -19.74 -19.56
CA TYR A 126 -18.64 -19.93 -20.66
C TYR A 126 -18.28 -19.05 -21.84
#